data_AF-A0A2M9ENS3-F1
#
_entry.id   AF-A0A2M9ENS3-F1
#
_cell.length_a   1.000
_cell.length_b   1.000
_cell.length_c   1.000
_cell.angle_alpha   90.00
_cell.angle_beta   90.00
_cell.angle_gamma   90.00
#
_symmetry.space_group_name_H-M   'P 1'
#
loop_
_entity.id
_entity.type
_entity.pdbx_description
1 polymer ?
#
loop_
_entity_poly.entity_id
_entity_poly.type
_entity_poly.pdbx_seq_one_letter_code
_entity_poly.pdbx_strand_id
1 'polypeptide(L)'
;MPTIPATPAGFRRHQLDGAMLYFQPQTGIHLRVQNAATRDCVRQAPRAVMMGITNLCNLQCGFCSRDIAARSLWTVDSAFELLHGLYAAGTLEVAFGGGEPLLFKGFAELVQRLQAHTDLALNLTTNGSRVSHELWQSLQGGIRMARLSIYPETDIARIAVVWQAQKQRWGANVLVDDAALATLPQLLEELAARGAQDVSILTYVGEPARLLSASGRERLQAIIRQAPLPCRLSVCAGDMGCLHSLPVLLLPIAAPGMTSSPSAQTSICRRVHLPPNAGQQPMPSRRCMLGADNRPHCANPARAVAVRAKPCRLFCSQKWIWRPACMSGNRSPATTAANA
;
A
#
# COMPACT_ATOMS: atom_id res chain seq x y z
N MET A 1 20.28 20.51 19.65
CA MET A 1 18.82 20.61 19.45
C MET A 1 18.38 19.53 18.46
N PRO A 2 17.18 18.94 18.60
CA PRO A 2 16.64 18.02 17.59
C PRO A 2 16.50 18.76 16.26
N THR A 3 16.95 18.16 15.15
CA THR A 3 16.83 18.73 13.81
C THR A 3 16.25 17.69 12.84
N ILE A 4 15.70 18.19 11.73
CA ILE A 4 15.38 17.34 10.58
C ILE A 4 16.68 17.16 9.78
N PRO A 5 17.16 15.93 9.56
CA PRO A 5 18.37 15.70 8.77
C PRO A 5 18.28 16.26 7.35
N ALA A 6 19.43 16.60 6.78
CA ALA A 6 19.50 16.90 5.36
C ALA A 6 19.06 15.68 4.54
N THR A 7 18.55 15.93 3.33
CA THR A 7 18.11 14.85 2.45
C THR A 7 19.34 14.10 1.93
N PRO A 8 19.49 12.79 2.18
CA PRO A 8 20.61 12.03 1.66
C PRO A 8 20.62 12.02 0.13
N ALA A 9 21.80 11.89 -0.48
CA ALA A 9 21.93 11.84 -1.94
C ALA A 9 21.10 10.69 -2.54
N GLY A 10 20.34 10.98 -3.61
CA GLY A 10 19.45 10.02 -4.27
C GLY A 10 18.14 9.73 -3.51
N PHE A 11 17.88 10.39 -2.38
CA PHE A 11 16.61 10.29 -1.67
C PHE A 11 15.70 11.49 -1.99
N ARG A 12 14.40 11.23 -2.00
CA ARG A 12 13.33 12.23 -2.05
C ARG A 12 12.73 12.37 -0.66
N ARG A 13 12.54 13.62 -0.21
CA ARG A 13 11.86 13.91 1.06
C ARG A 13 10.35 13.97 0.88
N HIS A 14 9.61 13.52 1.88
CA HIS A 14 8.15 13.56 1.90
C HIS A 14 7.67 13.74 3.35
N GLN A 15 6.86 14.77 3.59
CA GLN A 15 6.29 15.01 4.92
C GLN A 15 5.19 14.00 5.23
N LEU A 16 5.23 13.46 6.44
CA LEU A 16 4.14 12.72 7.06
C LEU A 16 3.66 13.53 8.26
N ASP A 17 2.46 13.24 8.76
CA ASP A 17 1.94 13.90 9.95
C ASP A 17 2.83 13.54 11.16
N GLY A 18 3.56 14.53 11.67
CA GLY A 18 4.52 14.38 12.77
C GLY A 18 5.85 13.70 12.42
N ALA A 19 6.16 13.43 11.15
CA ALA A 19 7.40 12.77 10.74
C ALA A 19 7.90 13.20 9.35
N MET A 20 9.19 12.96 9.08
CA MET A 20 9.77 13.10 7.75
C MET A 20 10.11 11.72 7.17
N LEU A 21 9.77 11.50 5.91
CA LEU A 21 10.13 10.30 5.16
C LEU A 21 11.18 10.66 4.11
N TYR A 22 12.25 9.88 4.02
CA TYR A 22 13.17 9.89 2.89
C TYR A 22 12.99 8.59 2.12
N PHE A 23 12.80 8.70 0.82
CA PHE A 23 12.58 7.57 -0.08
C PHE A 23 13.64 7.56 -1.17
N GLN A 24 14.34 6.44 -1.36
CA GLN A 24 15.27 6.27 -2.47
C GLN A 24 14.57 5.53 -3.61
N PRO A 25 14.22 6.20 -4.72
CA PRO A 25 13.43 5.59 -5.79
C PRO A 25 14.09 4.32 -6.35
N GLN A 26 15.42 4.30 -6.52
CA GLN A 26 16.17 3.21 -7.15
C GLN A 26 16.26 1.94 -6.30
N THR A 27 16.21 2.05 -4.97
CA THR A 27 16.35 0.90 -4.05
C THR A 27 15.03 0.56 -3.35
N GLY A 28 14.10 1.51 -3.27
CA GLY A 28 12.81 1.33 -2.61
C GLY A 28 12.95 1.48 -1.08
N ILE A 29 14.09 1.99 -0.62
CA ILE A 29 14.37 2.18 0.80
C ILE A 29 13.59 3.38 1.31
N HIS A 30 12.97 3.21 2.47
CA HIS A 30 12.26 4.24 3.22
C HIS A 30 12.96 4.47 4.56
N LEU A 31 13.33 5.72 4.85
CA LEU A 31 13.85 6.14 6.15
C LEU A 31 12.85 7.11 6.78
N ARG A 32 12.30 6.75 7.94
CA ARG A 32 11.36 7.60 8.68
C ARG A 32 12.08 8.23 9.87
N VAL A 33 12.07 9.55 9.92
CA VAL A 33 12.58 10.33 11.04
C VAL A 33 11.40 10.92 11.78
N GLN A 34 11.28 10.60 13.08
CA GLN A 34 10.30 11.18 13.97
C GLN A 34 11.02 11.67 15.23
N ASN A 35 11.06 12.98 15.42
CA ASN A 35 11.64 13.61 16.59
C ASN A 35 10.90 14.93 16.88
N ALA A 36 11.34 15.70 17.87
CA ALA A 36 10.67 16.95 18.23
C ALA A 36 10.62 17.97 17.06
N ALA A 37 11.61 17.95 16.15
CA ALA A 37 11.68 18.87 15.01
C ALA A 37 10.73 18.49 13.86
N THR A 38 10.21 17.26 13.82
CA THR A 38 9.24 16.83 12.80
C THR A 38 7.78 16.94 13.26
N ARG A 39 7.53 17.45 14.48
CA ARG A 39 6.19 17.48 15.09
C ARG A 39 5.17 18.22 14.22
N ASP A 40 5.60 19.30 13.58
CA ASP A 40 4.73 20.16 12.77
C ASP A 40 4.75 19.81 11.28
N CYS A 41 5.38 18.69 10.89
CA CYS A 41 5.28 18.18 9.53
C CYS A 41 3.83 17.75 9.25
N VAL A 42 3.30 18.18 8.11
CA VAL A 42 1.93 17.86 7.67
C VAL A 42 1.98 17.34 6.24
N ARG A 43 1.35 16.18 6.00
CA ARG A 43 1.31 15.58 4.66
C ARG A 43 0.54 16.48 3.68
N GLN A 44 1.18 16.84 2.57
CA GLN A 44 0.57 17.65 1.49
C GLN A 44 0.04 16.82 0.31
N ALA A 45 0.56 15.61 0.12
CA ALA A 45 0.19 14.73 -0.98
C ALA A 45 0.21 13.27 -0.52
N PRO A 46 -0.50 12.34 -1.18
CA PRO A 46 -0.35 10.93 -0.89
C PRO A 46 1.08 10.49 -1.19
N ARG A 47 1.67 9.72 -0.26
CA ARG A 47 3.00 9.10 -0.43
C ARG A 47 3.06 8.22 -1.67
N ALA A 48 2.04 7.38 -1.84
CA ALA A 48 1.92 6.43 -2.93
C ALA A 48 0.48 6.42 -3.44
N VAL A 49 0.31 6.20 -4.73
CA VAL A 49 -1.00 6.17 -5.42
C VAL A 49 -1.21 4.79 -6.02
N MET A 50 -2.34 4.16 -5.71
CA MET A 50 -2.77 2.92 -6.39
C MET A 50 -3.71 3.30 -7.52
N MET A 51 -3.28 3.15 -8.77
CA MET A 51 -4.03 3.58 -9.95
C MET A 51 -4.61 2.38 -10.68
N GLY A 52 -5.94 2.28 -10.72
CA GLY A 52 -6.65 1.42 -11.66
C GLY A 52 -6.64 2.03 -13.05
N ILE A 53 -5.56 1.82 -13.82
CA ILE A 53 -5.37 2.50 -15.12
C ILE A 53 -6.37 1.99 -16.17
N THR A 54 -6.78 0.74 -16.05
CA THR A 54 -7.82 0.13 -16.88
C THR A 54 -8.62 -0.88 -16.06
N ASN A 55 -9.86 -1.15 -16.47
CA ASN A 55 -10.64 -2.29 -15.98
C ASN A 55 -10.67 -3.45 -16.98
N LEU A 56 -10.07 -3.28 -18.17
CA LEU A 56 -9.88 -4.39 -19.10
C LEU A 56 -9.00 -5.46 -18.46
N CYS A 57 -9.45 -6.70 -18.48
CA CYS A 57 -8.70 -7.85 -18.01
C CYS A 57 -8.96 -9.02 -18.95
N ASN A 58 -7.93 -9.81 -19.22
CA ASN A 58 -8.05 -11.05 -19.98
C ASN A 58 -8.30 -12.28 -19.09
N LEU A 59 -8.52 -12.08 -17.78
CA LEU A 59 -8.96 -13.10 -16.82
C LEU A 59 -10.33 -12.70 -16.22
N GLN A 60 -11.09 -13.68 -15.76
CA GLN A 60 -12.42 -13.52 -15.16
C GLN A 60 -12.48 -14.21 -13.78
N CYS A 61 -11.65 -13.75 -12.84
CA CYS A 61 -11.54 -14.39 -11.53
C CYS A 61 -12.83 -14.23 -10.72
N GLY A 62 -13.37 -15.33 -10.17
CA GLY A 62 -14.58 -15.28 -9.34
C GLY A 62 -14.47 -14.44 -8.06
N PHE A 63 -13.24 -14.23 -7.59
CA PHE A 63 -12.91 -13.41 -6.41
C PHE A 63 -12.50 -11.96 -6.76
N CYS A 64 -12.65 -11.54 -8.02
CA CYS A 64 -12.24 -10.20 -8.43
C CYS A 64 -13.15 -9.14 -7.78
N SER A 65 -12.56 -8.19 -7.05
CA SER A 65 -13.30 -7.10 -6.41
C SER A 65 -13.69 -5.96 -7.35
N ARG A 66 -13.40 -6.09 -8.65
CA ARG A 66 -13.68 -5.04 -9.64
C ARG A 66 -14.98 -5.25 -10.38
N ASP A 67 -15.59 -4.12 -10.70
CA ASP A 67 -16.62 -4.04 -11.71
C ASP A 67 -15.98 -4.09 -13.10
N ILE A 68 -16.06 -5.26 -13.73
CA ILE A 68 -15.50 -5.53 -15.07
C ILE A 68 -16.28 -4.75 -16.15
N ALA A 69 -17.54 -4.37 -15.89
CA ALA A 69 -18.37 -3.62 -16.83
C ALA A 69 -18.01 -2.12 -16.88
N ALA A 70 -17.42 -1.59 -15.80
CA ALA A 70 -17.01 -0.20 -15.75
C ALA A 70 -15.83 0.06 -16.70
N ARG A 71 -16.02 0.90 -17.72
CA ARG A 71 -14.94 1.30 -18.64
C ARG A 71 -14.00 2.30 -17.98
N SER A 72 -12.70 2.16 -18.24
CA SER A 72 -11.72 3.20 -17.92
C SER A 72 -11.75 4.27 -19.00
N LEU A 73 -11.68 5.54 -18.58
CA LEU A 73 -11.60 6.71 -19.47
C LEU A 73 -10.18 7.28 -19.54
N TRP A 74 -9.20 6.63 -18.90
CA TRP A 74 -7.81 7.09 -18.97
C TRP A 74 -7.28 7.00 -20.40
N THR A 75 -6.60 8.06 -20.80
CA THR A 75 -5.70 8.12 -21.95
C THR A 75 -4.26 8.27 -21.44
N VAL A 76 -3.27 8.10 -22.30
CA VAL A 76 -1.86 8.37 -21.94
C VAL A 76 -1.72 9.80 -21.42
N ASP A 77 -2.30 10.79 -22.11
CA ASP A 77 -2.23 12.20 -21.73
C ASP A 77 -2.87 12.48 -20.36
N SER A 78 -4.13 12.10 -20.17
CA SER A 78 -4.86 12.36 -18.92
C SER A 78 -4.23 11.64 -17.72
N ALA A 79 -3.73 10.41 -17.92
CA ALA A 79 -3.01 9.69 -16.86
C ALA A 79 -1.66 10.36 -16.56
N PHE A 80 -0.93 10.80 -17.58
CA PHE A 80 0.32 11.51 -17.41
C PHE A 80 0.12 12.84 -16.66
N GLU A 81 -0.85 13.67 -17.07
CA GLU A 81 -1.14 14.96 -16.44
C GLU A 81 -1.46 14.80 -14.95
N LEU A 82 -2.33 13.84 -14.61
CA LEU A 82 -2.66 13.55 -13.22
C LEU A 82 -1.42 13.12 -12.42
N LEU A 83 -0.68 12.15 -12.92
CA LEU A 83 0.45 11.56 -12.19
C LEU A 83 1.63 12.54 -12.07
N HIS A 84 1.87 13.35 -13.11
CA HIS A 84 2.83 14.44 -13.07
C HIS A 84 2.42 15.52 -12.06
N GLY A 85 1.13 15.89 -12.00
CA GLY A 85 0.62 16.80 -10.98
C GLY A 85 0.80 16.26 -9.55
N LEU A 86 0.53 14.97 -9.33
CA LEU A 86 0.76 14.31 -8.04
C LEU A 86 2.25 14.24 -7.68
N TYR A 87 3.12 13.97 -8.66
CA TYR A 87 4.56 14.04 -8.49
C TYR A 87 5.01 15.43 -8.02
N ALA A 88 4.54 16.49 -8.69
CA ALA A 88 4.83 17.88 -8.33
C ALA A 88 4.33 18.24 -6.93
N ALA A 89 3.20 17.67 -6.50
CA ALA A 89 2.67 17.82 -5.14
C ALA A 89 3.46 17.03 -4.08
N GLY A 90 4.38 16.14 -4.47
CA GLY A 90 5.25 15.39 -3.58
C GLY A 90 4.96 13.89 -3.47
N THR A 91 4.11 13.32 -4.33
CA THR A 91 3.94 11.87 -4.41
C THR A 91 5.25 11.18 -4.84
N LEU A 92 5.53 10.05 -4.21
CA LEU A 92 6.77 9.29 -4.39
C LEU A 92 6.60 8.10 -5.33
N GLU A 93 5.45 7.44 -5.27
CA GLU A 93 5.23 6.17 -5.93
C GLU A 93 3.86 6.07 -6.60
N VAL A 94 3.81 5.31 -7.70
CA VAL A 94 2.56 4.89 -8.35
C VAL A 94 2.57 3.38 -8.43
N ALA A 95 1.46 2.73 -8.10
CA ALA A 95 1.25 1.31 -8.29
C ALA A 95 0.10 1.11 -9.28
N PHE A 96 0.44 0.73 -10.51
CA PHE A 96 -0.52 0.38 -11.54
C PHE A 96 -1.13 -0.98 -11.23
N GLY A 97 -2.44 -0.96 -11.08
CA GLY A 97 -3.29 -2.14 -11.06
C GLY A 97 -4.53 -1.83 -11.89
N GLY A 98 -5.59 -2.59 -11.68
CA GLY A 98 -6.70 -2.51 -12.62
C GLY A 98 -7.43 -3.82 -12.74
N GLY A 99 -7.99 -4.01 -13.90
CA GLY A 99 -7.82 -5.29 -14.58
C GLY A 99 -6.34 -5.57 -14.82
N GLU A 100 -5.94 -5.72 -16.07
CA GLU A 100 -4.55 -5.97 -16.45
C GLU A 100 -3.92 -4.70 -17.02
N PRO A 101 -3.00 -4.02 -16.31
CA PRO A 101 -2.40 -2.78 -16.79
C PRO A 101 -1.68 -2.93 -18.13
N LEU A 102 -1.13 -4.11 -18.44
CA LEU A 102 -0.48 -4.39 -19.72
C LEU A 102 -1.46 -4.48 -20.90
N LEU A 103 -2.78 -4.40 -20.67
CA LEU A 103 -3.80 -4.23 -21.71
C LEU A 103 -4.18 -2.75 -21.95
N PHE A 104 -3.66 -1.82 -21.16
CA PHE A 104 -3.90 -0.40 -21.38
C PHE A 104 -3.16 0.05 -22.65
N LYS A 105 -3.91 0.61 -23.62
CA LYS A 105 -3.35 1.11 -24.87
C LYS A 105 -2.39 2.27 -24.58
N GLY A 106 -1.13 2.12 -24.97
CA GLY A 106 -0.08 3.11 -24.70
C GLY A 106 0.55 2.99 -23.30
N PHE A 107 0.44 1.85 -22.62
CA PHE A 107 1.06 1.69 -21.29
C PHE A 107 2.58 1.94 -21.30
N ALA A 108 3.30 1.40 -22.30
CA ALA A 108 4.74 1.64 -22.42
C ALA A 108 5.07 3.13 -22.66
N GLU A 109 4.29 3.80 -23.50
CA GLU A 109 4.41 5.25 -23.75
C GLU A 109 4.20 6.05 -22.46
N LEU A 110 3.16 5.74 -21.68
CA LEU A 110 2.92 6.38 -20.38
C LEU A 110 4.10 6.17 -19.41
N VAL A 111 4.63 4.96 -19.32
CA VAL A 111 5.78 4.64 -18.45
C VAL A 111 7.00 5.45 -18.86
N GLN A 112 7.34 5.45 -20.16
CA GLN A 112 8.48 6.22 -20.70
C GLN A 112 8.32 7.72 -20.44
N ARG A 113 7.12 8.27 -20.68
CA ARG A 113 6.84 9.70 -20.44
C ARG A 113 6.97 10.04 -18.96
N LEU A 114 6.45 9.21 -18.05
CA LEU A 114 6.62 9.43 -16.62
C LEU A 114 8.08 9.36 -16.17
N GLN A 115 8.88 8.44 -16.70
CA GLN A 115 10.31 8.37 -16.40
C GLN A 115 11.08 9.60 -16.90
N ALA A 116 10.73 10.11 -18.08
CA ALA A 116 11.40 11.26 -18.67
C ALA A 116 11.13 12.57 -17.90
N HIS A 117 9.98 12.66 -17.23
CA HIS A 117 9.52 13.90 -16.59
C HIS A 117 9.45 13.84 -15.06
N THR A 118 9.61 12.66 -14.45
CA THR A 118 9.44 12.48 -13.00
C THR A 118 10.39 11.45 -12.41
N ASP A 119 10.70 11.60 -11.12
CA ASP A 119 11.34 10.56 -10.30
C ASP A 119 10.30 9.73 -9.52
N LEU A 120 9.13 9.45 -10.12
CA LEU A 120 8.17 8.53 -9.54
C LEU A 120 8.71 7.10 -9.62
N ALA A 121 8.66 6.37 -8.50
CA ALA A 121 8.84 4.93 -8.55
C ALA A 121 7.55 4.26 -9.04
N LEU A 122 7.58 3.79 -10.28
CA LEU A 122 6.45 3.15 -10.95
C LEU A 122 6.44 1.67 -10.65
N ASN A 123 5.38 1.18 -10.02
CA ASN A 123 5.18 -0.22 -9.67
C ASN A 123 4.02 -0.78 -10.49
N LEU A 124 4.03 -2.08 -10.77
CA LEU A 124 3.02 -2.76 -11.57
C LEU A 124 2.56 -4.02 -10.84
N THR A 125 1.26 -4.29 -10.81
CA THR A 125 0.71 -5.62 -10.50
C THR A 125 0.08 -6.19 -11.77
N THR A 126 0.51 -7.38 -12.18
CA THR A 126 0.09 -8.04 -13.42
C THR A 126 -0.27 -9.51 -13.17
N ASN A 127 -1.18 -10.05 -13.98
CA ASN A 127 -1.46 -11.47 -14.04
C ASN A 127 -0.41 -12.26 -14.85
N GLY A 128 0.55 -11.58 -15.48
CA GLY A 128 1.69 -12.22 -16.16
C GLY A 128 1.44 -12.69 -17.59
N SER A 129 0.19 -12.78 -18.03
CA SER A 129 -0.19 -13.32 -19.35
C SER A 129 0.40 -12.55 -20.54
N ARG A 130 0.63 -11.24 -20.37
CA ARG A 130 1.20 -10.35 -21.40
C ARG A 130 2.71 -10.12 -21.26
N VAL A 131 3.35 -10.66 -20.23
CA VAL A 131 4.80 -10.52 -20.06
C VAL A 131 5.50 -11.18 -21.25
N SER A 132 6.29 -10.43 -21.99
CA SER A 132 7.12 -10.92 -23.10
C SER A 132 8.43 -10.13 -23.14
N HIS A 133 9.46 -10.65 -23.81
CA HIS A 133 10.72 -9.93 -23.97
C HIS A 133 10.51 -8.57 -24.66
N GLU A 134 9.74 -8.54 -25.75
CA GLU A 134 9.43 -7.32 -26.51
C GLU A 134 8.73 -6.28 -25.63
N LEU A 135 7.68 -6.67 -24.91
CA LEU A 135 6.95 -5.75 -24.04
C LEU A 135 7.85 -5.21 -22.94
N TRP A 136 8.65 -6.07 -22.29
CA TRP A 136 9.51 -5.63 -21.20
C TRP A 136 10.67 -4.74 -21.66
N GLN A 137 11.21 -4.98 -22.87
CA GLN A 137 12.17 -4.08 -23.52
C GLN A 137 11.54 -2.72 -23.81
N SER A 138 10.28 -2.68 -24.28
CA SER A 138 9.56 -1.42 -24.54
C SER A 138 9.37 -0.56 -23.28
N LEU A 139 9.40 -1.16 -22.08
CA LEU A 139 9.29 -0.44 -20.82
C LEU A 139 10.61 0.21 -20.37
N GLN A 140 11.74 -0.08 -21.03
CA GLN A 140 13.06 0.54 -20.79
C GLN A 140 13.46 0.64 -19.30
N GLY A 141 13.17 -0.40 -18.52
CA GLY A 141 13.50 -0.44 -17.09
C GLY A 141 12.69 0.51 -16.21
N GLY A 142 11.60 1.10 -16.72
CA GLY A 142 10.76 2.04 -15.98
C GLY A 142 9.87 1.47 -14.91
N ILE A 143 9.66 0.15 -14.94
CA ILE A 143 8.98 -0.53 -13.85
C ILE A 143 9.96 -0.79 -12.74
N ARG A 144 9.72 -0.14 -11.61
CA ARG A 144 10.54 -0.24 -10.43
C ARG A 144 10.36 -1.55 -9.69
N MET A 145 9.12 -1.98 -9.50
CA MET A 145 8.75 -3.29 -8.94
C MET A 145 7.57 -3.85 -9.73
N ALA A 146 7.75 -5.05 -10.27
CA ALA A 146 6.66 -5.84 -10.84
C ALA A 146 6.15 -6.84 -9.80
N ARG A 147 4.84 -6.93 -9.60
CA ARG A 147 4.20 -7.91 -8.73
C ARG A 147 3.39 -8.87 -9.58
N LEU A 148 3.74 -10.15 -9.56
CA LEU A 148 3.00 -11.20 -10.24
C LEU A 148 1.89 -11.71 -9.33
N SER A 149 0.64 -11.61 -9.77
CA SER A 149 -0.47 -12.32 -9.11
C SER A 149 -0.44 -13.79 -9.54
N ILE A 150 -0.37 -14.69 -8.57
CA ILE A 150 -0.28 -16.13 -8.82
C ILE A 150 -1.68 -16.75 -8.88
N TYR A 151 -1.89 -17.50 -9.95
CA TYR A 151 -3.05 -18.34 -10.25
C TYR A 151 -2.58 -19.75 -10.62
N PRO A 152 -3.45 -20.78 -10.58
CA PRO A 152 -3.07 -22.15 -10.94
C PRO A 152 -2.37 -22.28 -12.31
N GLU A 153 -2.83 -21.52 -13.30
CA GLU A 153 -2.30 -21.54 -14.69
C GLU A 153 -1.11 -20.58 -14.91
N THR A 154 -0.52 -20.03 -13.85
CA THR A 154 0.55 -19.03 -14.00
C THR A 154 1.86 -19.72 -14.37
N ASP A 155 2.36 -19.45 -15.57
CA ASP A 155 3.69 -19.87 -16.01
C ASP A 155 4.79 -18.99 -15.37
N ILE A 156 5.11 -19.29 -14.11
CA ILE A 156 6.12 -18.56 -13.32
C ILE A 156 7.49 -18.64 -13.99
N ALA A 157 7.85 -19.82 -14.51
CA ALA A 157 9.17 -20.06 -15.11
C ALA A 157 9.42 -19.15 -16.32
N ARG A 158 8.47 -19.09 -17.27
CA ARG A 158 8.58 -18.23 -18.45
C ARG A 158 8.65 -16.75 -18.07
N ILE A 159 7.80 -16.30 -17.14
CA ILE A 159 7.78 -14.90 -16.69
C ILE A 159 9.10 -14.51 -16.03
N ALA A 160 9.61 -15.38 -15.15
CA ALA A 160 10.88 -15.16 -14.48
C ALA A 160 12.05 -15.04 -15.44
N VAL A 161 12.10 -15.86 -16.51
CA VAL A 161 13.14 -15.76 -17.55
C VAL A 161 13.15 -14.36 -18.20
N VAL A 162 11.98 -13.85 -18.58
CA VAL A 162 11.86 -12.50 -19.17
C VAL A 162 12.36 -11.44 -18.19
N TRP A 163 11.94 -11.50 -16.93
CA TRP A 163 12.31 -10.52 -15.92
C TRP A 163 13.78 -10.59 -15.52
N GLN A 164 14.37 -11.79 -15.43
CA GLN A 164 15.80 -11.97 -15.18
C GLN A 164 16.64 -11.38 -16.31
N ALA A 165 16.26 -11.63 -17.57
CA ALA A 165 16.97 -11.08 -18.73
C ALA A 165 17.00 -9.53 -18.72
N GLN A 166 15.97 -8.89 -18.15
CA GLN A 166 15.86 -7.44 -18.03
C GLN A 166 16.28 -6.91 -16.65
N LYS A 167 16.82 -7.75 -15.76
CA LYS A 167 17.16 -7.42 -14.36
C LYS A 167 15.99 -6.76 -13.61
N GLN A 168 14.76 -7.11 -13.98
CA GLN A 168 13.55 -6.57 -13.39
C GLN A 168 13.42 -7.04 -11.94
N ARG A 169 13.24 -6.09 -11.03
CA ARG A 169 12.87 -6.42 -9.65
C ARG A 169 11.42 -6.85 -9.60
N TRP A 170 11.15 -8.00 -9.00
CA TRP A 170 9.81 -8.52 -8.90
C TRP A 170 9.52 -9.24 -7.59
N GLY A 171 8.24 -9.36 -7.26
CA GLY A 171 7.70 -10.17 -6.16
C GLY A 171 6.36 -10.77 -6.55
N ALA A 172 5.75 -11.55 -5.67
CA ALA A 172 4.49 -12.24 -5.96
C ALA A 172 3.36 -11.83 -5.02
N ASN A 173 2.12 -11.90 -5.51
CA ASN A 173 0.90 -11.84 -4.72
C ASN A 173 0.25 -13.22 -4.75
N VAL A 174 0.06 -13.83 -3.60
CA VAL A 174 -0.50 -15.19 -3.47
C VAL A 174 -1.73 -15.12 -2.60
N LEU A 175 -2.88 -15.47 -3.16
CA LEU A 175 -4.11 -15.68 -2.38
C LEU A 175 -4.07 -17.04 -1.72
N VAL A 176 -4.39 -17.09 -0.44
CA VAL A 176 -4.41 -18.32 0.34
C VAL A 176 -5.77 -18.55 1.00
N ASP A 177 -6.21 -19.80 0.92
CA ASP A 177 -7.22 -20.42 1.77
C ASP A 177 -6.59 -21.67 2.43
N ASP A 178 -7.35 -22.39 3.25
CA ASP A 178 -6.84 -23.57 3.97
C ASP A 178 -6.30 -24.67 3.03
N ALA A 179 -6.87 -24.78 1.82
CA ALA A 179 -6.44 -25.77 0.82
C ALA A 179 -5.10 -25.37 0.20
N ALA A 180 -4.93 -24.09 -0.14
CA ALA A 180 -3.69 -23.56 -0.73
C ALA A 180 -2.48 -23.74 0.20
N LEU A 181 -2.67 -23.84 1.52
CA LEU A 181 -1.56 -24.02 2.47
C LEU A 181 -0.80 -25.33 2.28
N ALA A 182 -1.40 -26.35 1.65
CA ALA A 182 -0.72 -27.62 1.39
C ALA A 182 0.44 -27.48 0.38
N THR A 183 0.28 -26.62 -0.62
CA THR A 183 1.27 -26.41 -1.69
C THR A 183 2.07 -25.12 -1.54
N LEU A 184 1.67 -24.25 -0.60
CA LEU A 184 2.31 -22.96 -0.38
C LEU A 184 3.84 -23.05 -0.14
N PRO A 185 4.39 -23.97 0.68
CA PRO A 185 5.83 -24.06 0.88
C PRO A 185 6.61 -24.27 -0.42
N GLN A 186 6.15 -25.21 -1.27
CA GLN A 186 6.76 -25.50 -2.56
C GLN A 186 6.68 -24.29 -3.51
N LEU A 187 5.54 -23.59 -3.52
CA LEU A 187 5.39 -22.36 -4.30
C LEU A 187 6.37 -21.28 -3.84
N LEU A 188 6.59 -21.12 -2.53
CA LEU A 188 7.55 -20.14 -2.01
C LEU A 188 8.99 -20.49 -2.39
N GLU A 189 9.35 -21.78 -2.37
CA GLU A 189 10.65 -22.27 -2.86
C GLU A 189 10.84 -22.00 -4.35
N GLU A 190 9.83 -22.28 -5.19
CA GLU A 190 9.87 -21.98 -6.61
C GLU A 190 10.06 -20.48 -6.85
N LEU A 191 9.27 -19.63 -6.18
CA LEU A 191 9.37 -18.17 -6.32
C LEU A 191 10.76 -17.65 -5.91
N ALA A 192 11.32 -18.14 -4.80
CA ALA A 192 12.69 -17.80 -4.39
C ALA A 192 13.73 -18.25 -5.43
N ALA A 193 13.65 -19.50 -5.90
CA ALA A 193 14.59 -20.05 -6.88
C ALA A 193 14.55 -19.29 -8.22
N ARG A 194 13.39 -18.71 -8.57
CA ARG A 194 13.20 -17.88 -9.76
C ARG A 194 13.54 -16.40 -9.56
N GLY A 195 13.96 -16.00 -8.36
CA GLY A 195 14.47 -14.66 -8.06
C GLY A 195 13.40 -13.65 -7.62
N ALA A 196 12.24 -14.10 -7.15
CA ALA A 196 11.28 -13.22 -6.48
C ALA A 196 11.91 -12.63 -5.20
N GLN A 197 11.74 -11.32 -4.99
CA GLN A 197 12.32 -10.63 -3.84
C GLN A 197 11.44 -10.72 -2.58
N ASP A 198 10.14 -10.89 -2.77
CA ASP A 198 9.18 -11.06 -1.69
C ASP A 198 7.86 -11.67 -2.18
N VAL A 199 7.05 -12.10 -1.22
CA VAL A 199 5.68 -12.54 -1.44
C VAL A 199 4.73 -11.76 -0.53
N SER A 200 3.65 -11.23 -1.10
CA SER A 200 2.49 -10.77 -0.32
C SER A 200 1.45 -11.88 -0.28
N ILE A 201 1.20 -12.37 0.93
CA ILE A 201 0.15 -13.33 1.21
C ILE A 201 -1.16 -12.56 1.43
N LEU A 202 -2.14 -12.88 0.60
CA LEU A 202 -3.44 -12.23 0.53
C LEU A 202 -4.53 -13.20 1.01
N THR A 203 -5.54 -12.67 1.66
CA THR A 203 -6.75 -13.42 2.03
C THR A 203 -7.91 -12.99 1.14
N TYR A 204 -8.86 -13.90 0.91
CA TYR A 204 -10.10 -13.59 0.22
C TYR A 204 -10.93 -12.58 1.04
N VAL A 205 -11.62 -11.69 0.34
CA VAL A 205 -12.50 -10.68 0.96
C VAL A 205 -13.93 -10.95 0.49
N GLY A 206 -14.86 -11.06 1.44
CA GLY A 206 -16.28 -11.25 1.11
C GLY A 206 -16.69 -12.69 0.79
N GLU A 207 -15.79 -13.66 0.92
CA GLU A 207 -16.06 -15.08 0.68
C GLU A 207 -15.75 -15.91 1.94
N PRO A 208 -16.71 -16.11 2.86
CA PRO A 208 -16.47 -16.78 4.14
C PRO A 208 -15.86 -18.18 4.01
N ALA A 209 -16.23 -18.92 2.96
CA ALA A 209 -15.72 -20.27 2.70
C ALA A 209 -14.24 -20.31 2.28
N ARG A 210 -13.67 -19.16 1.86
CA ARG A 210 -12.26 -19.02 1.45
C ARG A 210 -11.41 -18.34 2.52
N LEU A 211 -12.00 -17.97 3.65
CA LEU A 211 -11.26 -17.41 4.78
C LEU A 211 -10.47 -18.51 5.47
N LEU A 212 -9.26 -18.17 5.93
CA LEU A 212 -8.43 -19.09 6.70
C LEU A 212 -9.10 -19.43 8.03
N SER A 213 -9.13 -20.72 8.36
CA SER A 213 -9.55 -21.17 9.69
C SER A 213 -8.54 -20.78 10.76
N ALA A 214 -8.89 -20.95 12.05
CA ALA A 214 -7.93 -20.75 13.14
C ALA A 214 -6.67 -21.60 12.96
N SER A 215 -6.84 -22.89 12.67
CA SER A 215 -5.72 -23.80 12.36
C SER A 215 -4.97 -23.40 11.09
N GLY A 216 -5.68 -22.96 10.04
CA GLY A 216 -5.06 -22.44 8.82
C GLY A 216 -4.14 -21.25 9.08
N ARG A 217 -4.52 -20.35 9.99
CA ARG A 217 -3.68 -19.19 10.37
C ARG A 217 -2.40 -19.59 11.10
N GLU A 218 -2.48 -20.55 12.01
CA GLU A 218 -1.31 -21.09 12.72
C GLU A 218 -0.36 -21.79 11.75
N ARG A 219 -0.91 -22.61 10.84
CA ARG A 219 -0.14 -23.27 9.77
C ARG A 219 0.53 -22.24 8.86
N LEU A 220 -0.20 -21.22 8.42
CA LEU A 220 0.35 -20.15 7.60
C LEU A 220 1.50 -19.42 8.32
N GLN A 221 1.37 -19.15 9.62
CA GLN A 221 2.43 -18.55 10.41
C GLN A 221 3.69 -19.43 10.44
N ALA A 222 3.53 -20.74 10.64
CA ALA A 222 4.64 -21.69 10.61
C ALA A 222 5.33 -21.71 9.23
N ILE A 223 4.55 -21.73 8.14
CA ILE A 223 5.07 -21.68 6.76
C ILE A 223 5.85 -20.38 6.53
N ILE A 224 5.31 -19.22 6.90
CA ILE A 224 5.97 -17.92 6.71
C ILE A 224 7.29 -17.85 7.48
N ARG A 225 7.38 -18.42 8.69
CA ARG A 225 8.62 -18.44 9.48
C ARG A 225 9.75 -19.24 8.83
N GLN A 226 9.38 -20.24 8.01
CA GLN A 226 10.32 -21.12 7.31
C GLN A 226 10.51 -20.71 5.84
N ALA A 227 9.84 -19.66 5.37
CA ALA A 227 9.86 -19.27 3.98
C ALA A 227 11.28 -18.85 3.52
N PRO A 228 11.72 -19.27 2.31
CA PRO A 228 13.06 -18.95 1.80
C PRO A 228 13.20 -17.49 1.34
N LEU A 229 12.10 -16.72 1.35
CA LEU A 229 12.07 -15.31 0.98
C LEU A 229 11.10 -14.53 1.88
N PRO A 230 11.27 -13.19 1.99
CA PRO A 230 10.40 -12.35 2.81
C PRO A 230 8.92 -12.48 2.39
N CYS A 231 8.09 -12.93 3.34
CA CYS A 231 6.64 -12.98 3.17
C CYS A 231 5.98 -11.88 4.02
N ARG A 232 5.02 -11.16 3.44
CA ARG A 232 4.25 -10.10 4.11
C ARG A 232 2.76 -10.42 4.04
N LEU A 233 2.04 -10.17 5.13
CA LEU A 233 0.59 -10.30 5.14
C LEU A 233 -0.07 -8.99 4.73
N SER A 234 -1.12 -9.07 3.91
CA SER A 234 -1.96 -7.92 3.59
C SER A 234 -2.82 -7.50 4.78
N VAL A 235 -3.03 -6.19 4.95
CA VAL A 235 -3.88 -5.59 6.00
C VAL A 235 -5.34 -6.04 5.90
N CYS A 236 -5.79 -6.47 4.71
CA CYS A 236 -7.12 -7.04 4.50
C CYS A 236 -7.34 -8.37 5.24
N ALA A 237 -6.30 -8.94 5.84
CA ALA A 237 -6.40 -10.06 6.76
C ALA A 237 -7.14 -9.67 8.07
N GLY A 238 -7.30 -8.37 8.37
CA GLY A 238 -7.94 -7.93 9.62
C GLY A 238 -7.11 -8.24 10.86
N ASP A 239 -7.66 -7.93 12.03
CA ASP A 239 -7.05 -8.14 13.35
C ASP A 239 -6.99 -9.65 13.68
N MET A 240 -6.12 -10.37 12.96
CA MET A 240 -5.90 -11.80 13.09
C MET A 240 -5.02 -12.01 14.31
N GLY A 241 -5.63 -11.97 15.50
CA GLY A 241 -5.04 -11.90 16.84
C GLY A 241 -3.88 -12.83 17.22
N CYS A 242 -3.36 -13.65 16.29
CA CYS A 242 -2.21 -14.53 16.44
C CYS A 242 -1.03 -14.19 15.48
N LEU A 243 -1.19 -13.25 14.54
CA LEU A 243 -0.17 -12.90 13.52
C LEU A 243 0.67 -11.65 13.85
N HIS A 244 0.58 -11.14 15.08
CA HIS A 244 1.26 -9.93 15.55
C HIS A 244 2.80 -9.92 15.42
N SER A 245 3.42 -11.07 15.14
CA SER A 245 4.88 -11.22 14.99
C SER A 245 5.37 -11.18 13.53
N LEU A 246 4.48 -11.05 12.55
CA LEU A 246 4.85 -11.08 11.13
C LEU A 246 4.88 -9.66 10.53
N PRO A 247 5.79 -9.38 9.58
CA PRO A 247 5.81 -8.10 8.90
C PRO A 247 4.51 -7.90 8.08
N VAL A 248 3.73 -6.90 8.46
CA VAL A 248 2.50 -6.49 7.77
C VAL A 248 2.83 -5.51 6.65
N LEU A 249 2.19 -5.66 5.49
CA LEU A 249 2.25 -4.68 4.40
C LEU A 249 1.42 -3.44 4.79
N LEU A 250 2.02 -2.42 5.38
CA LEU A 250 1.31 -1.19 5.75
C LEU A 250 0.89 -0.38 4.49
N LEU A 251 -0.41 -0.32 4.22
CA LEU A 251 -1.08 0.80 3.53
C LEU A 251 -1.61 1.78 4.60
N PRO A 252 -1.80 3.08 4.29
CA PRO A 252 -1.55 4.17 5.22
C PRO A 252 -2.33 4.06 6.54
N ILE A 253 -1.58 4.21 7.64
CA ILE A 253 -2.06 4.32 9.01
C ILE A 253 -3.07 5.48 9.08
N ALA A 254 -4.27 5.19 9.59
CA ALA A 254 -5.27 6.18 9.93
C ALA A 254 -4.72 7.15 10.99
N ALA A 255 -5.12 8.42 10.91
CA ALA A 255 -4.71 9.45 11.86
C ALA A 255 -5.00 9.03 13.32
N PRO A 256 -4.09 9.32 14.27
CA PRO A 256 -4.30 8.95 15.67
C PRO A 256 -5.36 9.87 16.28
N GLY A 257 -6.51 9.29 16.55
CA GLY A 257 -7.51 9.84 17.45
C GLY A 257 -8.01 8.72 18.34
N MET A 258 -7.24 8.37 19.38
CA MET A 258 -7.67 7.86 20.69
C MET A 258 -6.45 7.33 21.45
N THR A 259 -6.27 7.88 22.63
CA THR A 259 -5.22 7.54 23.59
C THR A 259 -5.36 6.09 24.08
N SER A 260 -4.35 5.26 23.82
CA SER A 260 -4.05 4.10 24.66
C SER A 260 -2.52 3.88 24.71
N SER A 261 -2.05 3.52 25.90
CA SER A 261 -0.64 3.46 26.33
C SER A 261 0.25 2.54 25.50
N PRO A 262 1.59 2.72 25.51
CA PRO A 262 2.51 2.08 24.58
C PRO A 262 2.82 0.64 25.02
N SER A 263 2.36 -0.34 24.25
CA SER A 263 3.00 -1.66 24.20
C SER A 263 3.59 -1.86 22.80
N ALA A 264 4.81 -2.39 22.79
CA ALA A 264 5.72 -2.39 21.66
C ALA A 264 5.13 -3.09 20.41
N GLN A 265 4.89 -2.30 19.35
CA GLN A 265 4.73 -2.82 17.99
C GLN A 265 6.08 -2.75 17.28
N THR A 266 6.68 -3.92 17.09
CA THR A 266 7.96 -4.13 16.42
C THR A 266 7.79 -3.88 14.92
N SER A 267 8.06 -2.65 14.47
CA SER A 267 8.35 -2.40 13.06
C SER A 267 9.78 -2.89 12.77
N ILE A 268 9.95 -3.71 11.73
CA ILE A 268 11.28 -4.04 11.21
C ILE A 268 11.80 -2.81 10.47
N CYS A 269 12.23 -1.80 11.23
CA CYS A 269 13.28 -0.88 10.82
C CYS A 269 14.60 -1.58 11.14
N ARG A 270 15.43 -1.88 10.13
CA ARG A 270 16.84 -2.22 10.40
C ARG A 270 17.44 -1.04 11.15
N ARG A 271 17.68 -1.18 12.47
CA ARG A 271 18.53 -0.26 13.22
C ARG A 271 19.95 -0.39 12.67
N VAL A 272 20.34 0.52 11.79
CA VAL A 272 21.75 0.78 11.56
C VAL A 272 22.26 1.46 12.83
N HIS A 273 23.02 0.71 13.64
CA HIS A 273 23.76 1.30 14.76
C HIS A 273 24.94 2.07 14.17
N LEU A 274 24.91 3.39 14.28
CA LEU A 274 26.13 4.20 14.18
C LEU A 274 26.92 4.01 15.48
N PRO A 275 28.26 3.89 15.43
CA PRO A 275 29.06 3.71 16.65
C PRO A 275 28.90 4.91 17.58
N PRO A 276 28.80 4.70 18.90
CA PRO A 276 28.69 5.80 19.86
C PRO A 276 30.02 6.56 19.93
N ASN A 277 29.95 7.89 19.75
CA ASN A 277 31.02 8.78 20.18
C ASN A 277 31.19 8.69 21.70
N ALA A 278 32.45 8.63 22.12
CA ALA A 278 32.88 8.45 23.50
C ALA A 278 32.37 9.55 24.44
N GLY A 279 31.99 9.13 25.65
CA GLY A 279 31.90 9.99 26.83
C GLY A 279 30.50 10.47 27.18
N GLN A 280 29.81 9.71 28.06
CA GLN A 280 29.09 10.24 29.23
C GLN A 280 28.48 9.07 30.05
N GLN A 281 28.80 9.03 31.33
CA GLN A 281 28.36 8.03 32.32
C GLN A 281 26.89 8.23 32.76
N PRO A 282 26.17 7.19 33.20
CA PRO A 282 24.78 7.31 33.67
C PRO A 282 24.69 7.54 35.19
N MET A 283 23.70 8.34 35.63
CA MET A 283 23.25 8.46 37.03
C MET A 283 21.74 8.14 37.13
N PRO A 284 21.24 7.65 38.28
CA PRO A 284 20.13 6.69 38.32
C PRO A 284 18.73 7.29 38.54
N SER A 285 17.76 6.45 38.18
CA SER A 285 16.30 6.56 38.27
C SER A 285 15.73 7.01 39.62
N ARG A 286 14.68 7.84 39.59
CA ARG A 286 13.70 7.95 40.69
C ARG A 286 12.30 7.54 40.22
N ARG A 287 11.74 6.55 40.93
CA ARG A 287 10.33 6.16 40.95
C ARG A 287 9.49 7.23 41.64
N CYS A 288 8.27 7.46 41.17
CA CYS A 288 7.16 7.97 41.99
C CYS A 288 5.89 7.17 41.66
N MET A 289 5.28 6.59 42.70
CA MET A 289 3.93 6.01 42.73
C MET A 289 2.95 7.03 43.37
N LEU A 290 1.65 6.73 43.24
CA LEU A 290 0.45 7.27 43.94
C LEU A 290 -0.12 8.56 43.32
N GLY A 291 -1.42 8.80 43.22
CA GLY A 291 -2.61 8.13 43.79
C GLY A 291 -3.90 8.76 43.21
N ALA A 292 -5.04 8.31 43.72
CA ALA A 292 -6.39 8.43 43.18
C ALA A 292 -7.10 9.80 43.31
N ASP A 293 -8.24 9.87 42.61
CA ASP A 293 -9.44 10.68 42.82
C ASP A 293 -9.40 12.22 42.66
N ASN A 294 -10.18 12.71 41.69
CA ASN A 294 -11.12 13.82 41.88
C ASN A 294 -12.10 13.96 40.69
N ARG A 295 -13.41 13.89 40.97
CA ARG A 295 -14.50 14.56 40.20
C ARG A 295 -14.96 15.79 41.00
N PRO A 296 -15.57 16.81 40.38
CA PRO A 296 -17.05 16.96 40.32
C PRO A 296 -17.57 17.47 38.94
N HIS A 297 -18.72 17.01 38.39
CA HIS A 297 -20.09 17.60 38.41
C HIS A 297 -20.22 19.03 37.81
N CYS A 298 -21.23 19.47 37.02
CA CYS A 298 -22.43 18.90 36.35
C CYS A 298 -23.11 20.01 35.48
N ALA A 299 -24.17 19.63 34.74
CA ALA A 299 -25.26 20.44 34.10
C ALA A 299 -25.07 20.87 32.61
N ASN A 300 -26.03 20.76 31.67
CA ASN A 300 -27.47 20.40 31.66
C ASN A 300 -27.87 19.91 30.21
N PRO A 301 -29.14 19.60 29.84
CA PRO A 301 -29.50 18.41 29.05
C PRO A 301 -30.18 18.77 27.70
N ALA A 302 -30.81 17.77 27.07
CA ALA A 302 -31.78 17.83 25.97
C ALA A 302 -31.26 17.60 24.54
N ARG A 303 -31.26 16.33 24.12
CA ARG A 303 -32.27 15.75 23.20
C ARG A 303 -31.81 14.34 22.82
N ALA A 304 -32.43 13.34 23.43
CA ALA A 304 -32.30 11.96 23.00
C ALA A 304 -33.06 11.77 21.69
N VAL A 305 -32.33 11.49 20.61
CA VAL A 305 -32.88 10.79 19.44
C VAL A 305 -32.22 9.42 19.45
N ALA A 306 -32.99 8.41 19.84
CA ALA A 306 -32.59 7.02 19.75
C ALA A 306 -32.45 6.62 18.28
N VAL A 307 -31.23 6.58 17.76
CA VAL A 307 -30.92 5.91 16.49
C VAL A 307 -30.40 4.52 16.84
N ARG A 308 -31.22 3.50 16.57
CA ARG A 308 -30.85 2.08 16.61
C ARG A 308 -29.54 1.88 15.84
N ALA A 309 -28.49 1.45 16.54
CA ALA A 309 -27.26 0.98 15.93
C ALA A 309 -27.56 -0.27 15.08
N LYS A 310 -27.51 -0.12 13.75
CA LYS A 310 -27.34 -1.25 12.82
C LYS A 310 -25.83 -1.55 12.75
N PRO A 311 -25.43 -2.82 12.65
CA PRO A 311 -24.01 -3.19 12.59
C PRO A 311 -23.38 -2.59 11.32
N CYS A 312 -22.43 -1.67 11.51
CA CYS A 312 -21.67 -1.06 10.43
C CYS A 312 -20.80 -2.11 9.74
N ARG A 313 -21.10 -2.37 8.46
CA ARG A 313 -20.19 -3.02 7.52
C ARG A 313 -18.94 -2.13 7.40
N LEU A 314 -17.77 -2.66 7.80
CA LEU A 314 -16.47 -2.04 7.62
C LEU A 314 -16.18 -1.85 6.12
N PHE A 315 -16.43 -0.63 5.63
CA PHE A 315 -15.98 -0.17 4.32
C PHE A 315 -14.51 0.24 4.44
N CYS A 316 -13.60 -0.68 4.12
CA CYS A 316 -12.18 -0.38 4.00
C CYS A 316 -11.93 0.36 2.67
N SER A 317 -12.11 1.68 2.67
CA SER A 317 -11.60 2.53 1.58
C SER A 317 -11.40 3.97 2.06
N GLN A 318 -10.18 4.37 2.38
CA GLN A 318 -9.78 5.76 2.14
C GLN A 318 -9.45 5.89 0.65
N LYS A 319 -10.50 5.88 -0.18
CA LYS A 319 -10.44 6.31 -1.57
C LYS A 319 -10.46 7.84 -1.55
N TRP A 320 -9.34 8.47 -1.85
CA TRP A 320 -9.35 9.87 -2.24
C TRP A 320 -9.83 9.92 -3.70
N ILE A 321 -11.13 10.16 -3.89
CA ILE A 321 -11.70 10.51 -5.18
C ILE A 321 -11.52 12.03 -5.31
N TRP A 322 -10.55 12.48 -6.10
CA TRP A 322 -10.49 13.87 -6.51
C TRP A 322 -11.62 14.12 -7.51
N ARG A 323 -12.63 14.91 -7.11
CA ARG A 323 -13.63 15.46 -8.03
C ARG A 323 -13.15 16.85 -8.43
N PRO A 324 -13.01 17.17 -9.73
CA PRO A 324 -12.80 18.55 -10.12
C PRO A 324 -14.00 19.39 -9.64
N ALA A 325 -13.73 20.51 -9.00
CA ALA A 325 -14.77 21.46 -8.63
C ALA A 325 -15.41 22.00 -9.91
N CYS A 326 -16.64 21.56 -10.20
CA CYS A 326 -17.49 22.28 -11.15
C CYS A 326 -17.72 23.69 -10.59
N MET A 327 -17.12 24.70 -11.22
CA MET A 327 -17.59 26.07 -11.10
C MET A 327 -18.97 26.15 -11.76
N SER A 328 -20.04 25.88 -11.01
CA SER A 328 -21.39 26.30 -11.41
C SER A 328 -21.67 27.64 -10.75
N GLY A 329 -21.52 28.71 -11.53
CA GLY A 329 -21.98 30.03 -11.16
C GLY A 329 -23.49 30.03 -10.89
N ASN A 330 -23.87 30.79 -9.87
CA ASN A 330 -25.25 31.16 -9.52
C ASN A 330 -26.08 31.53 -10.76
N ARG A 331 -27.18 30.82 -11.01
CA ARG A 331 -28.45 31.43 -11.43
C ARG A 331 -29.62 30.71 -10.76
N SER A 332 -30.41 31.50 -10.04
CA SER A 332 -31.66 31.16 -9.35
C SER A 332 -32.75 30.62 -10.30
N PRO A 333 -33.77 29.92 -9.79
CA PRO A 333 -34.75 29.22 -10.61
C PRO A 333 -35.86 30.17 -11.10
N ALA A 334 -36.22 30.06 -12.37
CA ALA A 334 -37.46 30.60 -12.91
C ALA A 334 -38.32 29.44 -13.42
N THR A 335 -39.46 29.29 -12.76
CA THR A 335 -40.68 28.59 -13.18
C THR A 335 -41.10 28.94 -14.61
N THR A 336 -41.51 27.96 -15.44
CA THR A 336 -42.89 27.69 -15.92
C THR A 336 -42.94 26.88 -17.23
N ALA A 337 -43.99 26.06 -17.30
CA ALA A 337 -44.79 25.68 -18.47
C ALA A 337 -44.34 24.53 -19.40
N ALA A 338 -45.27 23.58 -19.49
CA ALA A 338 -45.42 22.52 -20.46
C ALA A 338 -45.57 23.04 -21.91
N ASN A 339 -45.17 22.21 -22.89
CA ASN A 339 -46.05 21.66 -23.92
C ASN A 339 -45.26 20.87 -24.99
N ALA A 340 -45.94 19.83 -25.49
CA ALA A 340 -45.64 18.94 -26.62
C ALA A 340 -44.57 17.86 -26.41
#